data_AF-A0A2V5LG79-F1
#
_entry.id   AF-A0A2V5LG79-F1
#
_cell.length_a   1.000
_cell.length_b   1.000
_cell.length_c   1.000
_cell.angle_alpha   90.00
_cell.angle_beta   90.00
_cell.angle_gamma   90.00
#
_symmetry.space_group_name_H-M   'P 1'
#
loop_
_entity.id
_entity.type
_entity.pdbx_description
1 polymer ?
#
loop_
_entity_poly.entity_id
_entity_poly.type
_entity_poly.pdbx_seq_one_letter_code
_entity_poly.pdbx_strand_id
1 'polypeptide(L)' 'YDRLTFTEALTKRLQIMDSTAFSLCMDNKIPIVVFNMYKPGILRDAVLGRNVGTLVCDEAPAK' A
#
# COMPACT_ATOMS: atom_id res chain seq x y z
N TYR A 1 -1.98 2.30 -10.03
CA TYR A 1 -0.94 2.86 -9.13
C TYR A 1 -0.13 1.70 -8.63
N ASP A 2 1.16 1.65 -8.95
CA ASP A 2 2.04 0.57 -8.48
C ASP A 2 2.58 0.87 -7.07
N ARG A 3 2.93 2.13 -6.83
CA ARG A 3 3.42 2.62 -5.53
C ARG A 3 2.82 3.98 -5.23
N LEU A 4 2.63 4.24 -3.94
CA LEU A 4 2.05 5.48 -3.44
C LEU A 4 2.69 5.79 -2.08
N THR A 5 2.88 7.06 -1.75
CA THR A 5 3.32 7.42 -0.39
C THR A 5 2.15 7.56 0.57
N PHE A 6 2.42 7.45 1.87
CA PHE A 6 1.41 7.74 2.90
C PHE A 6 0.84 9.15 2.76
N THR A 7 1.69 10.14 2.44
CA THR A 7 1.28 11.52 2.19
C THR A 7 0.35 11.60 0.98
N GLU A 8 0.69 10.96 -0.14
CA GLU A 8 -0.17 10.95 -1.32
C GLU A 8 -1.52 10.27 -1.08
N ALA A 9 -1.54 9.17 -0.32
CA ALA A 9 -2.78 8.49 0.07
C ALA A 9 -3.69 9.40 0.91
N LEU A 10 -3.08 10.16 1.83
CA LEU A 10 -3.78 11.10 2.69
C LEU A 10 -4.32 12.30 1.89
N THR A 11 -3.48 12.90 1.04
CA THR A 11 -3.87 14.03 0.17
C THR A 11 -5.01 13.65 -0.77
N LYS A 12 -4.96 12.43 -1.35
CA LYS A 12 -5.99 11.92 -2.25
C LYS A 12 -7.21 11.34 -1.52
N ARG A 13 -7.23 11.34 -0.17
CA ARG A 13 -8.28 10.77 0.68
C ARG A 13 -8.76 9.40 0.18
N LEU A 14 -7.82 8.51 -0.14
CA LEU A 14 -8.14 7.24 -0.81
C LEU A 14 -8.91 6.23 0.06
N GLN A 15 -9.20 6.57 1.33
CA GLN A 15 -9.95 5.77 2.31
C GLN A 15 -9.60 4.27 2.28
N ILE A 16 -8.30 3.98 2.17
CA ILE A 16 -7.76 2.62 2.00
C ILE A 16 -7.97 1.79 3.28
N MET A 17 -7.90 2.45 4.43
CA MET A 17 -7.96 1.87 5.77
C MET A 17 -8.60 2.90 6.72
N ASP A 18 -9.07 2.45 7.88
CA ASP A 18 -9.45 3.34 8.98
C ASP A 18 -8.34 4.34 9.29
N SER A 19 -8.72 5.59 9.58
CA SER A 19 -7.78 6.67 9.84
C SER A 19 -6.81 6.36 10.97
N THR A 20 -7.25 5.63 12.00
CA THR A 20 -6.43 5.29 13.16
C THR A 20 -5.35 4.29 12.80
N ALA A 21 -5.72 3.23 12.08
CA ALA A 21 -4.78 2.20 11.65
C ALA A 21 -3.83 2.74 10.56
N PHE A 22 -4.30 3.64 9.71
CA PHE A 22 -3.45 4.33 8.74
C PHE A 22 -2.37 5.18 9.41
N SER A 23 -2.72 5.99 10.42
CA SER A 23 -1.74 6.75 11.20
C SER A 23 -0.74 5.85 11.92
N LEU A 24 -1.20 4.73 12.50
CA LEU A 24 -0.32 3.77 13.16
C LEU A 24 0.71 3.18 12.19
N CYS A 25 0.28 2.81 10.98
CA CYS A 25 1.17 2.29 9.94
C CYS A 25 2.14 3.36 9.43
N MET A 26 1.70 4.61 9.32
CA MET A 26 2.56 5.74 8.93
C MET A 26 3.64 5.99 9.99
N ASP A 27 3.27 6.12 11.26
CA ASP A 27 4.21 6.38 12.37
C ASP A 27 5.23 5.26 12.54
N ASN A 28 4.80 3.99 12.37
CA ASN A 28 5.67 2.82 12.46
C ASN A 28 6.33 2.44 11.14
N LYS A 29 6.12 3.22 10.06
CA LYS A 29 6.66 2.98 8.72
C LYS A 29 6.39 1.56 8.20
N ILE A 30 5.21 1.02 8.51
CA ILE A 30 4.79 -0.33 8.12
C ILE A 30 4.24 -0.26 6.69
N PRO A 31 4.87 -0.90 5.69
CA PRO A 31 4.38 -0.89 4.32
C PRO A 31 3.03 -1.61 4.20
N ILE A 32 2.09 -1.00 3.47
CA ILE A 32 0.74 -1.54 3.24
C ILE A 32 0.62 -1.97 1.78
N VAL A 33 0.26 -3.23 1.51
CA VAL A 33 0.00 -3.72 0.16
C VAL A 33 -1.50 -3.84 -0.06
N VAL A 34 -2.04 -3.04 -0.97
CA VAL A 34 -3.46 -3.03 -1.32
C VAL A 34 -3.64 -3.78 -2.63
N PHE A 35 -4.29 -4.94 -2.58
CA PHE A 35 -4.55 -5.75 -3.77
C PHE A 35 -5.96 -6.34 -3.77
N ASN A 36 -6.43 -6.73 -4.95
CA ASN A 36 -7.75 -7.34 -5.11
C ASN A 36 -7.66 -8.86 -4.90
N MET A 37 -8.16 -9.35 -3.76
CA MET A 37 -8.14 -10.77 -3.39
C MET A 37 -8.95 -11.70 -4.33
N TYR A 38 -9.86 -11.17 -5.14
CA TYR A 38 -10.66 -11.97 -6.08
C TYR A 38 -9.89 -12.40 -7.33
N LYS A 39 -8.69 -11.87 -7.56
CA LYS A 39 -7.85 -12.31 -8.68
C LYS A 39 -7.12 -13.62 -8.33
N PRO A 40 -7.31 -14.69 -9.11
CA PRO A 40 -6.60 -15.94 -8.89
C PRO A 40 -5.09 -15.73 -9.03
N GLY A 41 -4.31 -16.30 -8.10
CA GLY A 41 -2.85 -16.21 -8.10
C GLY A 41 -2.26 -14.95 -7.42
N ILE A 42 -3.08 -13.95 -7.09
CA ILE A 42 -2.56 -12.66 -6.60
C ILE A 42 -1.84 -12.77 -5.25
N LEU A 43 -2.29 -13.67 -4.36
CA LEU A 43 -1.63 -13.91 -3.07
C LEU A 43 -0.22 -14.47 -3.27
N ARG A 44 -0.03 -15.33 -4.27
CA ARG A 44 1.27 -15.90 -4.60
C ARG A 44 2.21 -14.81 -5.12
N ASP A 45 1.74 -14.00 -6.06
CA ASP A 45 2.52 -12.88 -6.59
C ASP A 45 2.81 -11.81 -5.53
N ALA A 46 1.92 -11.58 -4.55
CA ALA A 46 2.14 -10.70 -3.39
C ALA A 46 3.30 -11.17 -2.51
N VAL A 47 3.29 -12.45 -2.13
CA VAL A 47 4.34 -13.05 -1.30
C VAL A 47 5.68 -13.09 -2.05
N LEU A 48 5.65 -13.26 -3.37
CA LEU A 48 6.85 -13.21 -4.23
C LEU A 48 7.38 -11.77 -4.43
N GLY A 49 6.74 -10.74 -3.88
CA GLY A 49 7.16 -9.36 -4.02
C GLY A 49 7.01 -8.80 -5.44
N ARG A 50 6.18 -9.44 -6.28
CA ARG A 50 5.83 -8.89 -7.60
C ARG A 50 4.88 -7.72 -7.41
N ASN A 51 4.87 -6.78 -8.37
CA ASN A 51 3.94 -5.65 -8.36
C ASN A 51 2.49 -6.16 -8.47
N VAL A 52 1.84 -6.32 -7.32
CA VAL A 52 0.43 -6.66 -7.22
C VAL A 52 -0.31 -5.54 -6.51
N GLY A 53 -1.22 -4.91 -7.24
CA GLY A 53 -2.00 -3.81 -6.71
C GLY A 53 -1.16 -2.56 -6.46
N THR A 54 -1.34 -1.96 -5.27
CA THR A 54 -0.72 -0.69 -4.89
C THR A 54 0.04 -0.87 -3.58
N LEU A 55 1.35 -0.61 -3.60
CA LEU A 55 2.19 -0.56 -2.42
C LEU A 55 2.16 0.86 -1.83
N VAL A 56 1.78 0.98 -0.56
CA VAL A 56 1.85 2.23 0.20
C VAL A 56 3.04 2.15 1.15
N CYS A 57 4.02 3.04 0.98
CA CYS A 57 5.24 3.07 1.78
C CYS A 57 5.73 4.50 2.03
N ASP A 58 6.51 4.69 3.09
CA ASP A 58 7.05 6.02 3.48
C ASP A 58 8.17 6.47 2.54
N GLU A 59 9.01 5.52 2.13
CA GLU A 59 10.00 5.76 1.08
C GLU A 59 9.33 5.71 -0.30
N ALA A 60 9.20 6.87 -0.92
CA ALA A 60 9.11 6.94 -2.38
C ALA A 60 10.37 6.27 -2.95
N PRO A 61 10.25 5.34 -3.92
CA PRO A 61 11.45 4.83 -4.56
C PRO A 61 12.15 6.00 -5.23
N ALA A 62 13.47 6.08 -5.05
CA ALA A 62 14.31 6.74 -6.05
C ALA A 62 13.92 6.13 -7.40
N LYS A 63 13.41 6.98 -8.29
CA LYS A 63 12.99 6.64 -9.63
C LYS A 63 14.16 6.13 -10.45
#